data_AF-L8J6P1-F1
#
_entry.id   AF-L8J6P1-F1
#
_cell.length_a   1.000
_cell.length_b   1.000
_cell.length_c   1.000
_cell.angle_alpha   90.00
_cell.angle_beta   90.00
_cell.angle_gamma   90.00
#
_symmetry.space_group_name_H-M   'P 1'
#
loop_
_entity.id
_entity.type
_entity.pdbx_description
1 polymer ?
#
loop_
_entity_poly.entity_id
_entity_poly.type
_entity_poly.pdbx_seq_one_letter_code
_entity_poly.pdbx_strand_id
1 'polypeptide(L)'
;MSSFHIDHIIPESLASNITELKKVKSLLKLDEKFDIYGYENLLPCRSGANLQKGATVFDEARTQFFLGIADNRKAEVLKNLEKISKRNIRGKALVLLQQCLEGGQLSPSEVANILDEHKEQPDEIFHLIESLKFFDSAEIRTVSKADIDELLGRQVRLGQNDHIVGVTLTKDKNETLHVKTCKEYHEAIESGYYALTNFDIKMSSFFEHQYGLLSSLKAATVPERSFIDDPRSGVVDIELIPFSLFPWIGDAPEIEDTSATYQSKVDDGTISIKRIKQNMLCVEEHEGMGQQLIEVARADFNGDGLEEILLFEYCYATHGTLGYGGIRILGRNTVEGLFEIIQ
;
A
#
# COMPACT_ATOMS: atom_id res chain seq x y z
N MET A 1 -12.06 -24.72 -28.86
CA MET A 1 -12.13 -23.30 -28.47
C MET A 1 -13.03 -22.57 -29.46
N SER A 2 -14.09 -21.92 -29.00
CA SER A 2 -14.97 -21.12 -29.87
C SER A 2 -14.31 -19.77 -30.19
N SER A 3 -13.96 -19.54 -31.46
CA SER A 3 -13.48 -18.23 -31.92
C SER A 3 -14.67 -17.27 -32.09
N PHE A 4 -14.57 -16.08 -31.51
CA PHE A 4 -15.53 -15.00 -31.69
C PHE A 4 -14.92 -13.94 -32.62
N HIS A 5 -15.74 -13.42 -33.53
CA HIS A 5 -15.41 -12.28 -34.39
C HIS A 5 -16.20 -11.06 -33.92
N ILE A 6 -15.70 -9.86 -34.23
CA ILE A 6 -16.49 -8.63 -34.17
C ILE A 6 -17.14 -8.45 -35.54
N ASP A 7 -18.44 -8.21 -35.56
CA ASP A 7 -19.23 -8.01 -36.77
C ASP A 7 -19.99 -6.68 -36.71
N HIS A 8 -20.13 -6.06 -37.87
CA HIS A 8 -20.87 -4.83 -38.05
C HIS A 8 -22.35 -5.14 -38.28
N ILE A 9 -23.25 -4.65 -37.44
CA ILE A 9 -24.70 -4.85 -37.58
C ILE A 9 -25.15 -4.32 -38.95
N ILE A 10 -24.80 -3.07 -39.25
CA ILE A 10 -24.87 -2.46 -40.59
C ILE A 10 -23.50 -2.64 -41.26
N PRO A 11 -23.40 -3.40 -42.37
CA PRO A 11 -22.11 -3.74 -42.97
C PRO A 11 -21.26 -2.53 -43.35
N GLU A 12 -19.96 -2.59 -43.01
CA GLU A 12 -18.98 -1.53 -43.34
C GLU A 12 -18.83 -1.28 -44.84
N SER A 13 -19.18 -2.25 -45.70
CA SER A 13 -19.17 -2.09 -47.16
C SER A 13 -20.05 -0.94 -47.64
N LEU A 14 -21.11 -0.59 -46.88
CA LEU A 14 -21.97 0.55 -47.17
C LEU A 14 -21.27 1.91 -47.00
N ALA A 15 -20.13 1.98 -46.30
CA ALA A 15 -19.33 3.20 -46.21
C ALA A 15 -18.86 3.68 -47.59
N SER A 16 -18.62 2.74 -48.52
CA SER A 16 -18.23 3.04 -49.90
C SER A 16 -19.40 3.49 -50.80
N ASN A 17 -20.65 3.37 -50.35
CA ASN A 17 -21.86 3.75 -51.08
C ASN A 17 -22.75 4.67 -50.24
N ILE A 18 -22.42 5.97 -50.24
CA ILE A 18 -23.06 7.01 -49.43
C ILE A 18 -24.57 7.10 -49.67
N THR A 19 -25.02 6.92 -50.92
CA THR A 19 -26.45 7.00 -51.28
C THR A 19 -27.23 5.87 -50.63
N GLU A 20 -26.70 4.66 -50.66
CA GLU A 20 -27.35 3.49 -50.05
C GLU A 20 -27.30 3.56 -48.53
N LEU A 21 -26.17 4.01 -47.96
CA LEU A 21 -26.05 4.24 -46.53
C LEU A 21 -27.07 5.26 -46.01
N LYS A 22 -27.33 6.34 -46.76
CA LYS A 22 -28.36 7.34 -46.41
C LYS A 22 -29.77 6.74 -46.39
N LYS A 23 -30.11 5.88 -47.36
CA LYS A 23 -31.41 5.18 -47.38
C LYS A 23 -31.55 4.26 -46.17
N VAL A 24 -30.51 3.48 -45.87
CA VAL A 24 -30.51 2.57 -44.71
C VAL A 24 -30.63 3.35 -43.39
N LYS A 25 -29.88 4.45 -43.22
CA LYS A 25 -30.02 5.34 -42.05
C LYS A 25 -31.44 5.89 -41.91
N SER A 26 -32.04 6.33 -43.01
CA SER A 26 -33.41 6.85 -43.02
C SER A 26 -34.45 5.78 -42.68
N LEU A 27 -34.31 4.57 -43.23
CA LEU A 27 -35.21 3.44 -42.96
C LEU A 27 -35.15 3.04 -41.49
N LEU A 28 -33.94 2.99 -40.93
CA LEU A 28 -33.69 2.59 -39.55
C LEU A 28 -33.88 3.73 -38.53
N LYS A 29 -34.21 4.94 -38.99
CA LYS A 29 -34.36 6.16 -38.17
C LYS A 29 -33.12 6.49 -37.33
N LEU A 30 -31.94 6.31 -37.91
CA LEU A 30 -30.67 6.58 -37.23
C LEU A 30 -30.31 8.06 -37.30
N ASP A 31 -29.64 8.54 -36.24
CA ASP A 31 -29.10 9.90 -36.17
C ASP A 31 -28.09 10.14 -37.31
N GLU A 32 -28.01 11.38 -37.81
CA GLU A 32 -27.01 11.78 -38.80
C GLU A 32 -25.57 11.50 -38.31
N LYS A 33 -25.34 11.64 -36.99
CA LYS A 33 -24.07 11.38 -36.30
C LYS A 33 -23.72 9.89 -36.17
N PHE A 34 -24.59 8.97 -36.56
CA PHE A 34 -24.30 7.53 -36.51
C PHE A 34 -23.04 7.21 -37.30
N ASP A 35 -22.03 6.66 -36.63
CA ASP A 35 -20.78 6.22 -37.24
C ASP A 35 -20.89 4.75 -37.62
N ILE A 36 -20.67 4.44 -38.91
CA ILE A 36 -20.70 3.07 -39.40
C ILE A 36 -19.57 2.21 -38.80
N TYR A 37 -18.46 2.85 -38.40
CA TYR A 37 -17.35 2.21 -37.69
C TYR A 37 -17.46 2.36 -36.16
N GLY A 38 -18.54 2.99 -35.69
CA GLY A 38 -18.79 3.23 -34.28
C GLY A 38 -19.10 1.95 -33.51
N TYR A 39 -18.82 1.96 -32.21
CA TYR A 39 -19.09 0.82 -31.32
C TYR A 39 -20.58 0.49 -31.18
N GLU A 40 -21.45 1.47 -31.43
CA GLU A 40 -22.91 1.30 -31.56
C GLU A 40 -23.32 0.40 -32.73
N ASN A 41 -22.39 0.06 -33.63
CA ASN A 41 -22.63 -0.80 -34.78
C ASN A 41 -21.93 -2.17 -34.65
N LEU A 42 -21.31 -2.49 -33.52
CA LEU A 42 -20.46 -3.68 -33.37
C LEU A 42 -21.02 -4.67 -32.36
N LEU A 43 -21.01 -5.96 -32.72
CA LEU A 43 -21.34 -7.05 -31.80
C LEU A 43 -20.39 -8.24 -31.94
N PRO A 44 -20.14 -8.98 -30.84
CA PRO A 44 -19.45 -10.25 -30.93
C PRO A 44 -20.37 -11.30 -31.57
N CYS A 45 -19.83 -12.07 -32.52
CA CYS A 45 -20.55 -13.15 -33.17
C CYS A 45 -19.65 -14.37 -33.38
N ARG A 46 -20.24 -15.52 -33.70
CA ARG A 46 -19.47 -16.71 -34.11
C ARG A 46 -18.93 -16.49 -35.52
N SER A 47 -17.70 -16.94 -35.77
CA SER A 47 -17.04 -16.80 -37.08
C SER A 47 -17.89 -17.25 -38.27
N GLY A 48 -18.57 -18.40 -38.16
CA GLY A 48 -19.46 -18.91 -39.21
C GLY A 48 -20.72 -18.06 -39.43
N ALA A 49 -21.26 -17.44 -38.37
CA ALA A 49 -22.41 -16.55 -38.47
C ALA A 49 -22.03 -15.22 -39.14
N ASN A 50 -20.84 -14.68 -38.84
CA ASN A 50 -20.28 -13.51 -39.52
C ASN A 50 -20.17 -13.75 -41.03
N LEU A 51 -19.57 -14.89 -41.39
CA LEU A 51 -19.39 -15.28 -42.79
C LEU A 51 -20.72 -15.46 -43.53
N GLN A 52 -21.72 -16.07 -42.88
CA GLN A 52 -23.05 -16.26 -43.45
C GLN A 52 -23.82 -14.95 -43.64
N LYS A 53 -23.68 -14.00 -42.70
CA LYS A 53 -24.30 -12.68 -42.82
C LYS A 53 -23.71 -11.88 -43.97
N GLY A 54 -22.37 -11.84 -44.06
CA GLY A 54 -21.65 -11.07 -45.06
C GLY A 54 -22.09 -9.60 -45.10
N ALA A 55 -22.31 -9.06 -46.29
CA ALA A 55 -22.76 -7.68 -46.50
C ALA A 55 -24.29 -7.49 -46.40
N THR A 56 -25.01 -8.44 -45.80
CA THR A 56 -26.47 -8.36 -45.70
C THR A 56 -26.88 -7.43 -44.56
N VAL A 57 -27.79 -6.50 -44.85
CA VAL A 57 -28.55 -5.75 -43.85
C VAL A 57 -29.81 -6.56 -43.54
N PHE A 58 -30.05 -6.88 -42.27
CA PHE A 58 -31.27 -7.57 -41.86
C PHE A 58 -32.51 -6.67 -42.02
N ASP A 59 -33.70 -7.24 -41.86
CA ASP A 59 -34.93 -6.45 -41.79
C ASP A 59 -34.89 -5.40 -40.66
N GLU A 60 -35.75 -4.38 -40.78
CA GLU A 60 -35.77 -3.22 -39.90
C GLU A 60 -35.83 -3.60 -38.42
N ALA A 61 -36.75 -4.49 -38.04
CA ALA A 61 -36.96 -4.87 -36.66
C ALA A 61 -35.74 -5.59 -36.06
N ARG A 62 -35.14 -6.53 -36.79
CA ARG A 62 -33.93 -7.24 -36.34
C ARG A 62 -32.73 -6.30 -36.25
N THR A 63 -32.57 -5.42 -37.23
CA THR A 63 -31.47 -4.46 -37.24
C THR A 63 -31.56 -3.48 -36.07
N GLN A 64 -32.74 -2.91 -35.83
CA GLN A 64 -32.98 -2.03 -34.67
C GLN A 64 -32.76 -2.75 -33.34
N PHE A 65 -33.17 -4.02 -33.22
CA PHE A 65 -32.92 -4.81 -32.01
C PHE A 65 -31.43 -4.94 -31.70
N PHE A 66 -30.61 -5.32 -32.68
CA PHE A 66 -29.17 -5.46 -32.48
C PHE A 66 -28.46 -4.12 -32.24
N LEU A 67 -28.88 -3.05 -32.93
CA LEU A 67 -28.36 -1.70 -32.68
C LEU A 67 -28.66 -1.25 -31.25
N GLY A 68 -29.87 -1.54 -30.74
CA GLY A 68 -30.21 -1.27 -29.34
C GLY A 68 -29.32 -2.03 -28.35
N ILE A 69 -28.91 -3.27 -28.66
CA ILE A 69 -27.95 -4.01 -27.82
C ILE A 69 -26.57 -3.36 -27.84
N ALA A 70 -26.06 -3.02 -29.02
CA ALA A 70 -24.74 -2.41 -29.17
C ALA A 70 -24.67 -1.03 -28.50
N ASP A 71 -25.69 -0.18 -28.70
CA ASP A 71 -25.77 1.14 -28.10
C ASP A 71 -25.77 1.09 -26.57
N ASN A 72 -26.57 0.20 -25.97
CA ASN A 72 -26.59 -0.01 -24.52
C ASN A 72 -25.25 -0.45 -23.93
N ARG A 73 -24.34 -1.02 -24.74
CA ARG A 73 -23.01 -1.48 -24.30
C ARG A 73 -21.88 -0.53 -24.67
N LYS A 74 -22.13 0.48 -25.51
CA LYS A 74 -21.12 1.43 -26.00
C LYS A 74 -20.34 2.11 -24.87
N ALA A 75 -21.03 2.61 -23.85
CA ALA A 75 -20.39 3.29 -22.72
C ALA A 75 -19.43 2.37 -21.94
N GLU A 76 -19.82 1.11 -21.75
CA GLU A 76 -19.00 0.10 -21.07
C GLU A 76 -17.75 -0.27 -21.89
N VAL A 77 -17.90 -0.44 -23.21
CA VAL A 77 -16.79 -0.72 -24.14
C VAL A 77 -15.77 0.42 -24.14
N LEU A 78 -16.22 1.67 -24.25
CA LEU A 78 -15.34 2.84 -24.23
C LEU A 78 -14.55 2.95 -22.92
N LYS A 79 -15.23 2.74 -21.78
CA LYS A 79 -14.58 2.71 -20.46
C LYS A 79 -13.52 1.61 -20.36
N ASN A 80 -13.78 0.44 -20.93
CA ASN A 80 -12.82 -0.67 -20.94
C ASN A 80 -11.63 -0.40 -21.87
N LEU A 81 -11.85 0.22 -23.03
CA LEU A 81 -10.78 0.61 -23.94
C LEU A 81 -9.86 1.66 -23.31
N GLU A 82 -10.41 2.63 -22.58
CA GLU A 82 -9.62 3.61 -21.85
C GLU A 82 -8.73 2.93 -20.79
N LYS A 83 -9.29 1.99 -20.03
CA LYS A 83 -8.52 1.19 -19.05
C LYS A 83 -7.41 0.37 -19.71
N ILE A 84 -7.71 -0.28 -20.84
CA ILE A 84 -6.72 -1.09 -21.59
C ILE A 84 -5.63 -0.20 -22.16
N SER A 85 -5.99 0.96 -22.73
CA SER A 85 -5.03 1.93 -23.27
C SER A 85 -4.10 2.46 -22.18
N LYS A 86 -4.64 2.90 -21.03
CA LYS A 86 -3.86 3.33 -19.86
C LYS A 86 -2.93 2.23 -19.36
N ARG A 87 -3.41 0.97 -19.29
CA ARG A 87 -2.58 -0.18 -18.91
C ARG A 87 -1.48 -0.48 -19.93
N ASN A 88 -1.77 -0.37 -21.23
CA ASN A 88 -0.80 -0.60 -22.30
C ASN A 88 0.28 0.48 -22.34
N ILE A 89 -0.09 1.74 -22.15
CA ILE A 89 0.88 2.85 -22.06
C ILE A 89 1.80 2.64 -20.86
N ARG A 90 1.23 2.34 -19.68
CA ARG A 90 2.00 2.03 -18.47
C ARG A 90 2.93 0.83 -18.67
N GLY A 91 2.41 -0.25 -19.23
CA GLY A 91 3.20 -1.47 -19.49
C GLY A 91 4.36 -1.21 -20.46
N LYS A 92 4.11 -0.48 -21.55
CA LYS A 92 5.16 -0.08 -22.51
C LYS A 92 6.22 0.80 -21.86
N ALA A 93 5.81 1.78 -21.05
CA ALA A 93 6.73 2.66 -20.33
C ALA A 93 7.63 1.87 -19.36
N LEU A 94 7.06 0.92 -18.61
CA LEU A 94 7.81 0.06 -17.69
C LEU A 94 8.82 -0.83 -18.42
N VAL A 95 8.41 -1.45 -19.53
CA VAL A 95 9.30 -2.30 -20.33
C VAL A 95 10.44 -1.48 -20.94
N LEU A 96 10.15 -0.28 -21.45
CA LEU A 96 11.18 0.63 -21.97
C LEU A 96 12.17 1.07 -20.89
N LEU A 97 11.66 1.47 -19.72
CA LEU A 97 12.51 1.86 -18.59
C LEU A 97 13.42 0.70 -18.16
N GLN A 98 12.86 -0.51 -18.04
CA GLN A 98 13.62 -1.71 -17.70
C GLN A 98 14.70 -2.02 -18.75
N GLN A 99 14.38 -1.94 -20.04
CA GLN A 99 15.34 -2.14 -21.13
C GLN A 99 16.47 -1.11 -21.10
N CYS A 100 16.17 0.15 -20.80
CA CYS A 100 17.18 1.20 -20.69
C CYS A 100 18.11 1.02 -19.48
N LEU A 101 17.56 0.56 -18.35
CA LEU A 101 18.33 0.22 -17.15
C LEU A 101 19.23 -1.00 -17.39
N GLU A 102 18.68 -2.09 -17.93
CA GLU A 102 19.43 -3.32 -18.25
C GLU A 102 20.50 -3.08 -19.32
N GLY A 103 20.21 -2.20 -20.29
CA GLY A 103 21.13 -1.80 -21.36
C GLY A 103 22.18 -0.78 -20.95
N GLY A 104 22.15 -0.27 -19.70
CA GLY A 104 23.07 0.76 -19.21
C GLY A 104 22.93 2.12 -19.89
N GLN A 105 21.80 2.35 -20.58
CA GLN A 105 21.47 3.61 -21.26
C GLN A 105 20.90 4.64 -20.29
N LEU A 106 20.32 4.15 -19.19
CA LEU A 106 19.95 4.92 -18.01
C LEU A 106 20.56 4.22 -16.79
N SER A 107 21.10 5.01 -15.88
CA SER A 107 21.48 4.55 -14.55
C SER A 107 20.33 4.73 -13.55
N PRO A 108 20.31 3.96 -12.45
CA PRO A 108 19.33 4.16 -11.37
C PRO A 108 19.34 5.60 -10.82
N SER A 109 20.52 6.24 -10.73
CA SER A 109 20.66 7.61 -10.25
C SER A 109 20.08 8.65 -11.20
N GLU A 110 20.19 8.46 -12.52
CA GLU A 110 19.55 9.33 -13.50
C GLU A 110 18.02 9.23 -13.45
N VAL A 111 17.49 8.01 -13.23
CA VAL A 111 16.04 7.82 -13.04
C VAL A 111 15.56 8.51 -11.75
N ALA A 112 16.33 8.42 -10.66
CA ALA A 112 16.04 9.14 -9.42
C ALA A 112 16.02 10.66 -9.63
N ASN A 113 17.01 11.21 -10.33
CA ASN A 113 17.07 12.64 -10.65
C ASN A 113 15.87 13.11 -11.49
N ILE A 114 15.44 12.33 -12.49
CA ILE A 114 14.25 12.65 -13.30
C ILE A 114 12.98 12.66 -12.43
N LEU A 115 12.87 11.72 -11.48
CA LEU A 115 11.76 11.69 -10.53
C LEU A 115 11.78 12.94 -9.64
N ASP A 116 12.95 13.40 -9.23
CA ASP A 116 13.10 14.60 -8.41
C ASP A 116 12.82 15.90 -9.19
N GLU A 117 13.25 15.98 -10.46
CA GLU A 117 13.00 17.13 -11.34
C GLU A 117 11.52 17.32 -11.71
N HIS A 118 10.72 16.25 -11.69
CA HIS A 118 9.30 16.28 -12.04
C HIS A 118 8.37 16.23 -10.81
N LYS A 119 8.93 16.34 -9.59
CA LYS A 119 8.16 16.65 -8.39
C LYS A 119 7.76 18.13 -8.43
N GLU A 120 6.58 18.43 -8.98
CA GLU A 120 5.93 19.73 -8.75
C GLU A 120 5.60 19.81 -7.25
N GLN A 121 6.46 20.50 -6.51
CA GLN A 121 6.55 20.59 -5.04
C GLN A 121 7.10 19.31 -4.39
N PRO A 122 8.27 19.36 -3.71
CA PRO A 122 8.70 18.27 -2.86
C PRO A 122 7.85 18.33 -1.59
N ASP A 123 6.60 17.91 -1.70
CA ASP A 123 5.99 17.26 -0.57
C ASP A 123 6.95 16.11 -0.22
N GLU A 124 7.50 16.12 0.99
CA GLU A 124 8.24 14.97 1.52
C GLU A 124 7.25 13.80 1.57
N ILE A 125 7.30 12.99 0.51
CA ILE A 125 6.43 11.84 0.32
C ILE A 125 7.17 10.63 0.86
N PHE A 126 6.59 10.03 1.89
CA PHE A 126 7.10 8.82 2.51
C PHE A 126 6.39 7.59 1.95
N HIS A 127 7.17 6.59 1.57
CA HIS A 127 6.64 5.29 1.16
C HIS A 127 6.62 4.35 2.35
N LEU A 128 5.43 3.87 2.69
CA LEU A 128 5.26 2.94 3.80
C LEU A 128 5.48 1.50 3.33
N ILE A 129 6.27 0.75 4.08
CA ILE A 129 6.48 -0.68 3.91
C ILE A 129 5.23 -1.43 4.38
N GLU A 130 4.66 -1.00 5.53
CA GLU A 130 3.39 -1.48 6.07
C GLU A 130 2.30 -0.41 5.90
N SER A 131 1.15 -0.76 5.35
CA SER A 131 0.11 0.22 5.04
C SER A 131 -0.62 0.75 6.28
N LEU A 132 -0.93 2.05 6.30
CA LEU A 132 -1.89 2.65 7.22
C LEU A 132 -3.32 2.21 6.90
N LYS A 133 -4.12 1.96 7.94
CA LYS A 133 -5.52 1.53 7.84
C LYS A 133 -6.41 2.40 8.72
N PHE A 134 -7.32 3.12 8.07
CA PHE A 134 -8.39 3.88 8.71
C PHE A 134 -9.73 3.15 8.54
N PHE A 135 -10.72 3.52 9.34
CA PHE A 135 -12.03 2.85 9.36
C PHE A 135 -12.75 2.91 8.00
N ASP A 136 -12.59 4.00 7.26
CA ASP A 136 -13.39 4.35 6.07
C ASP A 136 -12.62 4.36 4.74
N SER A 137 -11.34 3.94 4.72
CA SER A 137 -10.54 4.01 3.48
C SER A 137 -9.81 2.74 3.10
N ALA A 138 -9.42 2.73 1.83
CA ALA A 138 -8.38 1.86 1.31
C ALA A 138 -7.07 2.01 2.10
N GLU A 139 -6.24 0.97 2.02
CA GLU A 139 -4.89 0.96 2.58
C GLU A 139 -4.05 2.11 1.99
N ILE A 140 -3.43 2.89 2.86
CA ILE A 140 -2.55 4.01 2.48
C ILE A 140 -1.11 3.53 2.58
N ARG A 141 -0.35 3.64 1.50
CA ARG A 141 1.08 3.27 1.42
C ARG A 141 2.00 4.44 1.12
N THR A 142 1.44 5.63 0.99
CA THR A 142 2.16 6.83 0.59
C THR A 142 1.56 7.97 1.38
N VAL A 143 2.41 8.68 2.11
CA VAL A 143 2.02 9.77 3.00
C VAL A 143 2.82 11.00 2.60
N SER A 144 2.13 12.05 2.15
CA SER A 144 2.74 13.38 2.05
C SER A 144 2.79 14.00 3.44
N LYS A 145 3.89 14.69 3.76
CA LYS A 145 4.02 15.48 4.99
C LYS A 145 2.90 16.50 5.15
N ALA A 146 2.38 17.06 4.05
CA ALA A 146 1.26 18.00 4.06
C ALA A 146 -0.06 17.36 4.53
N ASP A 147 -0.25 16.05 4.29
CA ASP A 147 -1.47 15.32 4.63
C ASP A 147 -1.47 14.82 6.08
N ILE A 148 -0.33 14.83 6.77
CA ILE A 148 -0.19 14.19 8.10
C ILE A 148 -1.21 14.73 9.12
N ASP A 149 -1.43 16.04 9.16
CA ASP A 149 -2.37 16.64 10.10
C ASP A 149 -3.82 16.24 9.81
N GLU A 150 -4.17 16.03 8.55
CA GLU A 150 -5.45 15.44 8.18
C GLU A 150 -5.53 13.98 8.65
N LEU A 151 -4.50 13.17 8.36
CA LEU A 151 -4.45 11.75 8.73
C LEU A 151 -4.55 11.53 10.25
N LEU A 152 -3.93 12.39 11.06
CA LEU A 152 -4.02 12.34 12.52
C LEU A 152 -5.45 12.54 13.05
N GLY A 153 -6.28 13.27 12.31
CA GLY A 153 -7.70 13.50 12.60
C GLY A 153 -8.64 12.41 12.11
N ARG A 154 -8.14 11.37 11.45
CA ARG A 154 -8.97 10.28 10.92
C ARG A 154 -9.20 9.19 11.95
N GLN A 155 -10.32 8.48 11.80
CA GLN A 155 -10.69 7.40 12.70
C GLN A 155 -9.81 6.17 12.49
N VAL A 156 -9.11 5.77 13.56
CA VAL A 156 -8.21 4.62 13.58
C VAL A 156 -9.02 3.32 13.45
N ARG A 157 -8.53 2.40 12.61
CA ARG A 157 -9.08 1.04 12.53
C ARG A 157 -8.43 0.13 13.55
N LEU A 158 -9.24 -0.46 14.43
CA LEU A 158 -8.78 -1.32 15.53
C LEU A 158 -8.80 -2.80 15.12
N GLY A 159 -7.71 -3.22 14.46
CA GLY A 159 -7.54 -4.59 13.98
C GLY A 159 -8.53 -4.96 12.87
N GLN A 160 -9.03 -6.19 12.90
CA GLN A 160 -10.04 -6.69 11.94
C GLN A 160 -11.47 -6.50 12.45
N ASN A 161 -11.67 -5.74 13.53
CA ASN A 161 -12.98 -5.57 14.15
C ASN A 161 -13.67 -4.33 13.58
N ASP A 162 -14.79 -4.54 12.89
CA ASP A 162 -15.58 -3.42 12.34
C ASP A 162 -16.58 -2.85 13.36
N HIS A 163 -16.72 -3.48 14.53
CA HIS A 163 -17.66 -3.08 15.59
C HIS A 163 -17.02 -2.24 16.70
N ILE A 164 -15.69 -2.22 16.80
CA ILE A 164 -14.95 -1.45 17.82
C ILE A 164 -14.50 -0.15 17.15
N VAL A 165 -15.03 0.98 17.65
CA VAL A 165 -14.89 2.30 17.00
C VAL A 165 -14.01 3.28 17.77
N GLY A 166 -13.28 2.82 18.79
CA GLY A 166 -12.42 3.64 19.63
C GLY A 166 -11.94 2.89 20.88
N VAL A 167 -11.18 3.57 21.73
CA VAL A 167 -10.70 3.07 23.02
C VAL A 167 -11.16 3.96 24.16
N THR A 168 -11.42 3.36 25.33
CA THR A 168 -11.76 4.12 26.53
C THR A 168 -10.51 4.29 27.39
N LEU A 169 -10.15 5.53 27.65
CA LEU A 169 -9.08 5.92 28.55
C LEU A 169 -9.66 6.37 29.88
N THR A 170 -8.89 6.24 30.95
CA THR A 170 -9.31 6.55 32.32
C THR A 170 -8.33 7.53 32.96
N LYS A 171 -8.84 8.47 33.73
CA LYS A 171 -8.10 9.37 34.60
C LYS A 171 -8.78 9.35 35.98
N ASP A 172 -7.99 9.19 37.04
CA ASP A 172 -8.50 8.99 38.39
C ASP A 172 -9.58 7.88 38.47
N LYS A 173 -10.23 7.69 39.62
CA LYS A 173 -11.12 6.53 39.82
C LYS A 173 -12.42 6.54 39.00
N ASN A 174 -12.81 7.64 38.34
CA ASN A 174 -14.13 7.78 37.72
C ASN A 174 -14.18 8.63 36.42
N GLU A 175 -13.10 9.27 36.00
CA GLU A 175 -13.12 10.06 34.76
C GLU A 175 -12.73 9.16 33.59
N THR A 176 -13.60 9.03 32.60
CA THR A 176 -13.32 8.24 31.40
C THR A 176 -13.51 9.09 30.16
N LEU A 177 -12.68 8.83 29.15
CA LEU A 177 -12.72 9.52 27.87
C LEU A 177 -12.64 8.48 26.76
N HIS A 178 -13.58 8.53 25.82
CA HIS A 178 -13.59 7.63 24.67
C HIS A 178 -13.02 8.35 23.45
N VAL A 179 -11.94 7.81 22.87
CA VAL A 179 -11.19 8.42 21.76
C VAL A 179 -11.22 7.53 20.53
N LYS A 180 -11.20 8.15 19.35
CA LYS A 180 -11.37 7.48 18.04
C LYS A 180 -10.31 7.86 17.02
N THR A 181 -9.63 8.98 17.22
CA THR A 181 -8.56 9.48 16.33
C THR A 181 -7.22 9.49 17.04
N CYS A 182 -6.12 9.50 16.29
CA CYS A 182 -4.77 9.64 16.83
C CYS A 182 -4.60 10.97 17.59
N LYS A 183 -5.20 12.05 17.08
CA LYS A 183 -5.18 13.36 17.72
C LYS A 183 -5.86 13.36 19.09
N GLU A 184 -7.10 12.87 19.16
CA GLU A 184 -7.85 12.76 20.44
C GLU A 184 -7.10 11.88 21.45
N TYR A 185 -6.56 10.75 20.99
CA TYR A 185 -5.79 9.85 21.84
C TYR A 185 -4.55 10.55 22.41
N HIS A 186 -3.76 11.22 21.58
CA HIS A 186 -2.56 11.90 22.05
C HIS A 186 -2.87 13.02 23.04
N GLU A 187 -3.84 13.88 22.74
CA GLU A 187 -4.31 14.94 23.64
C GLU A 187 -4.79 14.39 25.00
N ALA A 188 -5.42 13.21 25.00
CA ALA A 188 -5.84 12.53 26.22
C ALA A 188 -4.66 12.01 27.06
N ILE A 189 -3.66 11.40 26.42
CA ILE A 189 -2.46 10.93 27.11
C ILE A 189 -1.68 12.12 27.72
N GLU A 190 -1.51 13.22 26.99
CA GLU A 190 -0.91 14.45 27.52
C GLU A 190 -1.68 15.03 28.71
N SER A 191 -3.00 14.82 28.72
CA SER A 191 -3.89 15.21 29.82
C SER A 191 -3.88 14.24 31.02
N GLY A 192 -3.06 13.18 30.98
CA GLY A 192 -2.87 12.21 32.06
C GLY A 192 -3.87 11.05 32.07
N TYR A 193 -4.61 10.84 30.97
CA TYR A 193 -5.43 9.63 30.82
C TYR A 193 -4.55 8.43 30.44
N TYR A 194 -4.98 7.23 30.81
CA TYR A 194 -4.29 5.98 30.47
C TYR A 194 -5.28 4.84 30.23
N ALA A 195 -4.82 3.81 29.52
CA ALA A 195 -5.60 2.59 29.31
C ALA A 195 -5.58 1.73 30.58
N LEU A 196 -6.75 1.46 31.17
CA LEU A 196 -6.84 0.77 32.46
C LEU A 196 -6.97 -0.75 32.31
N THR A 197 -7.73 -1.24 31.33
CA THR A 197 -7.99 -2.68 31.17
C THR A 197 -7.05 -3.29 30.14
N ASN A 198 -6.81 -4.61 30.22
CA ASN A 198 -6.05 -5.33 29.19
C ASN A 198 -6.64 -5.17 27.78
N PHE A 199 -7.96 -4.99 27.69
CA PHE A 199 -8.61 -4.71 26.41
C PHE A 199 -8.24 -3.31 25.92
N ASP A 200 -8.37 -2.29 26.77
CA ASP A 200 -8.03 -0.91 26.40
C ASP A 200 -6.54 -0.75 26.08
N ILE A 201 -5.64 -1.44 26.79
CA ILE A 201 -4.21 -1.45 26.51
C ILE A 201 -3.95 -2.00 25.10
N LYS A 202 -4.57 -3.14 24.76
CA LYS A 202 -4.45 -3.74 23.42
C LYS A 202 -5.08 -2.89 22.33
N MET A 203 -6.15 -2.14 22.62
CA MET A 203 -6.74 -1.21 21.65
C MET A 203 -5.90 0.06 21.51
N SER A 204 -5.26 0.51 22.59
CA SER A 204 -4.40 1.70 22.61
C SER A 204 -3.16 1.56 21.74
N SER A 205 -2.58 0.35 21.63
CA SER A 205 -1.41 0.12 20.78
C SER A 205 -1.63 0.47 19.30
N PHE A 206 -2.87 0.36 18.78
CA PHE A 206 -3.19 0.81 17.42
C PHE A 206 -3.04 2.33 17.27
N PHE A 207 -3.43 3.09 18.30
CA PHE A 207 -3.26 4.54 18.31
C PHE A 207 -1.80 4.92 18.49
N GLU A 208 -1.08 4.25 19.40
CA GLU A 208 0.35 4.45 19.64
C GLU A 208 1.16 4.21 18.36
N HIS A 209 0.91 3.11 17.64
CA HIS A 209 1.59 2.81 16.38
C HIS A 209 1.28 3.85 15.28
N GLN A 210 0.00 4.19 15.08
CA GLN A 210 -0.38 5.13 14.02
C GLN A 210 0.05 6.56 14.32
N TYR A 211 -0.14 7.02 15.55
CA TYR A 211 0.33 8.34 15.99
C TYR A 211 1.85 8.40 15.94
N GLY A 212 2.54 7.37 16.46
CA GLY A 212 3.99 7.26 16.42
C GLY A 212 4.53 7.35 15.00
N LEU A 213 4.00 6.54 14.07
CA LEU A 213 4.39 6.63 12.66
C LEU A 213 4.17 8.03 12.09
N LEU A 214 2.96 8.59 12.21
CA LEU A 214 2.63 9.89 11.60
C LEU A 214 3.44 11.04 12.21
N SER A 215 3.67 11.02 13.53
CA SER A 215 4.48 12.04 14.21
C SER A 215 5.97 11.93 13.84
N SER A 216 6.52 10.71 13.74
CA SER A 216 7.88 10.51 13.25
C SER A 216 8.05 10.95 11.80
N LEU A 217 7.11 10.64 10.91
CA LEU A 217 7.14 11.14 9.51
C LEU A 217 7.03 12.66 9.44
N LYS A 218 6.32 13.29 10.40
CA LYS A 218 6.23 14.76 10.48
C LYS A 218 7.56 15.39 10.88
N ALA A 219 8.36 14.72 11.71
CA ALA A 219 9.70 15.17 12.07
C ALA A 219 10.74 14.81 10.99
N ALA A 220 10.49 13.75 10.22
CA ALA A 220 11.46 13.17 9.31
C ALA A 220 11.80 14.06 8.10
N THR A 221 12.99 13.85 7.56
CA THR A 221 13.54 14.45 6.35
C THR A 221 14.06 13.37 5.39
N VAL A 222 14.46 13.79 4.18
CA VAL A 222 15.13 12.90 3.23
C VAL A 222 16.58 12.68 3.70
N PRO A 223 17.04 11.43 3.86
CA PRO A 223 18.41 11.15 4.30
C PRO A 223 19.43 11.56 3.23
N GLU A 224 20.57 12.10 3.66
CA GLU A 224 21.71 12.41 2.79
C GLU A 224 22.54 11.16 2.48
N ARG A 225 22.57 10.20 3.42
CA ARG A 225 23.35 8.97 3.32
C ARG A 225 22.62 7.81 3.98
N SER A 226 22.81 6.60 3.44
CA SER A 226 22.30 5.37 4.04
C SER A 226 23.41 4.33 4.23
N PHE A 227 23.36 3.63 5.38
CA PHE A 227 24.14 2.42 5.65
C PHE A 227 23.27 1.14 5.66
N ILE A 228 22.01 1.28 5.25
CA ILE A 228 20.99 0.22 5.31
C ILE A 228 20.27 0.00 3.98
N ASP A 229 20.52 0.82 2.95
CA ASP A 229 19.89 0.70 1.63
C ASP A 229 20.72 -0.13 0.64
N ASP A 230 22.05 0.04 0.61
CA ASP A 230 22.96 -0.71 -0.27
C ASP A 230 24.27 -1.16 0.43
N PRO A 231 24.43 -2.47 0.72
CA PRO A 231 23.44 -3.53 0.57
C PRO A 231 22.25 -3.31 1.51
N ARG A 232 21.06 -3.74 1.08
CA ARG A 232 19.85 -3.57 1.90
C ARG A 232 19.96 -4.39 3.19
N SER A 233 19.95 -3.69 4.32
CA SER A 233 19.91 -4.26 5.67
C SER A 233 18.61 -3.89 6.39
N GLY A 234 18.16 -4.72 7.32
CA GLY A 234 16.90 -4.59 8.02
C GLY A 234 16.74 -5.55 9.21
N VAL A 235 15.53 -5.63 9.76
CA VAL A 235 15.22 -6.44 10.94
C VAL A 235 15.32 -7.95 10.71
N VAL A 236 15.50 -8.38 9.46
CA VAL A 236 15.72 -9.80 9.13
C VAL A 236 17.19 -10.19 9.17
N ASP A 237 18.09 -9.22 9.16
CA ASP A 237 19.54 -9.42 9.29
C ASP A 237 19.89 -9.48 10.77
N ILE A 238 19.49 -10.60 11.41
CA ILE A 238 19.52 -10.79 12.87
C ILE A 238 20.92 -10.79 13.48
N GLU A 239 21.96 -10.91 12.65
CA GLU A 239 23.36 -10.72 13.01
C GLU A 239 23.71 -9.25 13.26
N LEU A 240 22.89 -8.31 12.76
CA LEU A 240 23.06 -6.87 12.95
C LEU A 240 22.26 -6.32 14.13
N ILE A 241 21.35 -7.10 14.71
CA ILE A 241 20.48 -6.67 15.82
C ILE A 241 21.15 -7.02 17.16
N PRO A 242 21.49 -6.03 18.01
CA PRO A 242 22.02 -6.31 19.33
C PRO A 242 20.98 -6.99 20.22
N PHE A 243 21.40 -7.93 21.06
CA PHE A 243 20.50 -8.62 21.97
C PHE A 243 19.96 -7.73 23.09
N SER A 244 20.60 -6.59 23.37
CA SER A 244 20.07 -5.56 24.28
C SER A 244 18.71 -4.99 23.85
N LEU A 245 18.31 -5.19 22.58
CA LEU A 245 16.98 -4.83 22.08
C LEU A 245 15.89 -5.83 22.53
N PHE A 246 16.25 -7.02 23.00
CA PHE A 246 15.29 -8.04 23.36
C PHE A 246 14.61 -7.71 24.70
N PRO A 247 13.28 -7.81 24.82
CA PRO A 247 12.58 -7.45 26.05
C PRO A 247 12.85 -8.46 27.17
N TRP A 248 12.93 -7.99 28.40
CA TRP A 248 12.98 -8.83 29.61
C TRP A 248 11.86 -8.47 30.59
N ILE A 249 11.53 -9.39 31.50
CA ILE A 249 10.64 -9.13 32.63
C ILE A 249 11.49 -9.07 33.91
N GLY A 250 11.33 -8.00 34.68
CA GLY A 250 12.00 -7.83 35.97
C GLY A 250 13.21 -6.93 35.88
N ASP A 251 14.17 -7.14 36.78
CA ASP A 251 15.40 -6.35 36.83
C ASP A 251 16.28 -6.64 35.61
N ALA A 252 16.90 -5.58 35.08
CA ALA A 252 17.86 -5.72 33.97
C ALA A 252 19.03 -6.61 34.41
N PRO A 253 19.58 -7.44 33.52
CA PRO A 253 20.74 -8.27 33.84
C PRO A 253 21.93 -7.39 34.29
N GLU A 254 22.64 -7.81 35.34
CA GLU A 254 23.77 -7.05 35.93
C GLU A 254 24.97 -6.88 34.97
N ILE A 255 25.06 -7.72 33.93
CA ILE A 255 26.09 -7.67 32.90
C ILE A 255 25.40 -7.73 31.54
N GLU A 256 25.45 -6.63 30.82
CA GLU A 256 24.97 -6.55 29.44
C GLU A 256 26.12 -6.94 28.50
N ASP A 257 26.00 -8.10 27.85
CA ASP A 257 26.92 -8.45 26.76
C ASP A 257 26.59 -7.59 25.54
N THR A 258 27.26 -6.45 25.43
CA THR A 258 27.05 -5.49 24.34
C THR A 258 27.46 -6.02 22.97
N SER A 259 28.10 -7.20 22.91
CA SER A 259 28.46 -7.86 21.66
C SER A 259 27.48 -8.93 21.22
N ALA A 260 26.56 -9.35 22.10
CA ALA A 260 25.56 -10.35 21.78
C ALA A 260 24.57 -9.80 20.74
N THR A 261 24.26 -10.62 19.75
CA THR A 261 23.28 -10.33 18.69
C THR A 261 22.13 -11.34 18.73
N TYR A 262 21.05 -11.05 18.03
CA TYR A 262 19.95 -12.01 17.90
C TYR A 262 20.43 -13.31 17.24
N GLN A 263 21.30 -13.22 16.23
CA GLN A 263 21.93 -14.41 15.63
C GLN A 263 22.66 -15.25 16.68
N SER A 264 23.51 -14.63 17.52
CA SER A 264 24.25 -15.36 18.55
C SER A 264 23.32 -16.08 19.54
N LYS A 265 22.17 -15.48 19.86
CA LYS A 265 21.15 -16.05 20.76
C LYS A 265 20.24 -17.08 20.11
N VAL A 266 20.14 -17.06 18.79
CA VAL A 266 19.56 -18.17 18.03
C VAL A 266 20.54 -19.35 18.00
N ASP A 267 21.83 -19.08 17.79
CA ASP A 267 22.87 -20.11 17.69
C ASP A 267 23.09 -20.86 19.02
N ASP A 268 23.02 -20.16 20.16
CA ASP A 268 23.13 -20.76 21.50
C ASP A 268 21.80 -21.34 22.04
N GLY A 269 20.69 -21.11 21.33
CA GLY A 269 19.36 -21.61 21.67
C GLY A 269 18.61 -20.82 22.73
N THR A 270 19.11 -19.65 23.16
CA THR A 270 18.41 -18.74 24.10
C THR A 270 17.08 -18.27 23.51
N ILE A 271 17.08 -17.84 22.25
CA ILE A 271 15.87 -17.46 21.53
C ILE A 271 15.69 -18.33 20.29
N SER A 272 14.45 -18.40 19.81
CA SER A 272 14.09 -19.13 18.60
C SER A 272 13.27 -18.26 17.65
N ILE A 273 13.57 -18.36 16.36
CA ILE A 273 12.84 -17.66 15.31
C ILE A 273 11.49 -18.34 15.12
N LYS A 274 10.39 -17.62 15.32
CA LYS A 274 9.02 -18.10 15.09
C LYS A 274 8.50 -17.72 13.72
N ARG A 275 8.90 -16.55 13.22
CA ARG A 275 8.43 -16.06 11.93
C ARG A 275 9.40 -15.06 11.32
N ILE A 276 9.65 -15.21 10.03
CA ILE A 276 10.36 -14.23 9.21
C ILE A 276 9.50 -13.92 7.98
N LYS A 277 9.41 -12.63 7.63
CA LYS A 277 8.95 -12.10 6.35
C LYS A 277 9.90 -10.97 5.94
N GLN A 278 9.76 -10.49 4.71
CA GLN A 278 10.63 -9.45 4.13
C GLN A 278 10.87 -8.21 5.01
N ASN A 279 9.88 -7.78 5.82
CA ASN A 279 9.98 -6.62 6.70
C ASN A 279 9.59 -6.93 8.16
N MET A 280 9.58 -8.21 8.55
CA MET A 280 9.10 -8.60 9.88
C MET A 280 9.87 -9.79 10.44
N LEU A 281 10.29 -9.65 11.69
CA LEU A 281 10.90 -10.68 12.51
C LEU A 281 10.02 -10.96 13.73
N CYS A 282 9.88 -12.23 14.09
CA CYS A 282 9.31 -12.65 15.36
C CYS A 282 10.20 -13.72 16.00
N VAL A 283 10.66 -13.44 17.22
CA VAL A 283 11.55 -14.28 18.02
C VAL A 283 10.97 -14.49 19.41
N GLU A 284 11.24 -15.64 20.02
CA GLU A 284 10.81 -15.96 21.38
C GLU A 284 11.91 -16.68 22.16
N GLU A 285 12.07 -16.30 23.42
CA GLU A 285 12.79 -17.04 24.44
C GLU A 285 11.92 -18.19 24.97
N HIS A 286 12.53 -19.34 25.26
CA HIS A 286 11.80 -20.47 25.86
C HIS A 286 11.33 -20.11 27.28
N GLU A 287 10.02 -20.15 27.53
CA GLU A 287 9.41 -19.81 28.83
C GLU A 287 9.67 -18.36 29.31
N GLY A 288 9.99 -17.46 28.38
CA GLY A 288 10.28 -16.06 28.69
C GLY A 288 9.45 -15.08 27.86
N MET A 289 10.13 -14.10 27.26
CA MET A 289 9.52 -13.09 26.41
C MET A 289 9.50 -13.48 24.94
N GLY A 290 8.55 -12.90 24.21
CA GLY A 290 8.49 -12.88 22.76
C GLY A 290 8.52 -11.44 22.26
N GLN A 291 9.06 -11.24 21.07
CA GLN A 291 9.13 -9.95 20.42
C GLN A 291 8.87 -10.09 18.92
N GLN A 292 8.06 -9.17 18.41
CA GLN A 292 7.82 -8.98 17.00
C GLN A 292 8.26 -7.58 16.59
N LEU A 293 9.07 -7.49 15.55
CA LEU A 293 9.54 -6.26 14.93
C LEU A 293 9.00 -6.20 13.50
N ILE A 294 8.40 -5.07 13.11
CA ILE A 294 7.91 -4.83 11.75
C ILE A 294 8.48 -3.50 11.26
N GLU A 295 9.25 -3.51 10.17
CA GLU A 295 9.65 -2.27 9.50
C GLU A 295 8.45 -1.64 8.80
N VAL A 296 8.25 -0.35 9.04
CA VAL A 296 7.10 0.38 8.48
C VAL A 296 7.50 1.56 7.61
N ALA A 297 8.62 2.22 7.89
CA ALA A 297 9.14 3.32 7.10
C ALA A 297 10.66 3.44 7.28
N ARG A 298 11.31 4.08 6.31
CA ARG A 298 12.73 4.47 6.37
C ARG A 298 12.85 5.93 5.96
N ALA A 299 13.60 6.71 6.72
CA ALA A 299 13.83 8.14 6.52
C ALA A 299 14.93 8.59 7.48
N ASP A 300 15.32 9.86 7.38
CA ASP A 300 16.08 10.54 8.44
C ASP A 300 15.07 11.05 9.50
N PHE A 301 14.96 10.36 10.62
CA PHE A 301 13.98 10.68 11.68
C PHE A 301 14.54 11.61 12.76
N ASN A 302 15.87 11.74 12.88
CA ASN A 302 16.52 12.52 13.93
C ASN A 302 17.18 13.81 13.40
N GLY A 303 17.25 14.00 12.09
CA GLY A 303 17.82 15.15 11.40
C GLY A 303 19.35 15.13 11.29
N ASP A 304 20.01 13.98 11.45
CA ASP A 304 21.47 13.86 11.34
C ASP A 304 21.97 13.56 9.92
N GLY A 305 21.04 13.40 8.96
CA GLY A 305 21.31 13.11 7.56
C GLY A 305 21.52 11.63 7.25
N LEU A 306 21.45 10.73 8.23
CA LEU A 306 21.50 9.29 8.01
C LEU A 306 20.09 8.71 7.81
N GLU A 307 20.02 7.55 7.17
CA GLU A 307 18.77 6.80 7.02
C GLU A 307 18.60 5.82 8.18
N GLU A 308 17.47 5.91 8.86
CA GLU A 308 17.03 4.99 9.91
C GLU A 308 15.82 4.15 9.49
N ILE A 309 15.50 3.16 10.32
CA ILE A 309 14.32 2.31 10.18
C ILE A 309 13.36 2.60 11.32
N LEU A 310 12.13 3.00 10.99
CA LEU A 310 11.02 3.02 11.95
C LEU A 310 10.36 1.65 12.02
N LEU A 311 10.22 1.15 13.24
CA LEU A 311 9.64 -0.15 13.56
C LEU A 311 8.34 0.00 14.35
N PHE A 312 7.41 -0.92 14.11
CA PHE A 312 6.43 -1.30 15.12
C PHE A 312 6.98 -2.48 15.91
N GLU A 313 7.04 -2.33 17.22
CA GLU A 313 7.43 -3.37 18.16
C GLU A 313 6.20 -3.89 18.90
N TYR A 314 6.13 -5.21 19.07
CA TYR A 314 5.20 -5.82 20.02
C TYR A 314 5.92 -6.90 20.83
N CYS A 315 5.92 -6.72 22.15
CA CYS A 315 6.50 -7.63 23.14
C CYS A 315 5.39 -8.35 23.91
N TYR A 316 5.62 -9.60 24.27
CA TYR A 316 4.63 -10.40 25.00
C TYR A 316 5.28 -11.48 25.85
N ALA A 317 4.61 -11.88 26.93
CA ALA A 317 5.01 -13.06 27.67
C ALA A 317 4.58 -14.32 26.89
N THR A 318 5.51 -15.26 26.66
CA THR A 318 5.21 -16.52 25.96
C THR A 318 4.22 -17.39 26.76
N HIS A 319 4.22 -17.24 28.08
CA HIS A 319 3.33 -17.93 29.01
C HIS A 319 2.58 -16.94 29.89
N GLY A 320 1.61 -16.25 29.31
CA GLY A 320 0.78 -15.28 30.04
C GLY A 320 -0.14 -14.47 29.13
N THR A 321 -0.71 -13.39 29.68
CA THR A 321 -1.55 -12.45 28.93
C THR A 321 -0.91 -11.07 28.76
N LEU A 322 0.30 -10.87 29.33
CA LEU A 322 1.06 -9.65 29.20
C LEU A 322 1.46 -9.43 27.74
N GLY A 323 1.14 -8.26 27.23
CA GLY A 323 1.60 -7.80 25.92
C GLY A 323 1.54 -6.28 25.87
N TYR A 324 2.56 -5.69 25.26
CA TYR A 324 2.70 -4.25 25.07
C TYR A 324 3.45 -4.01 23.76
N GLY A 325 3.33 -2.81 23.20
CA GLY A 325 3.97 -2.47 21.95
C GLY A 325 4.21 -0.98 21.85
N GLY A 326 4.77 -0.56 20.72
CA GLY A 326 5.10 0.83 20.48
C GLY A 326 5.84 1.00 19.16
N ILE A 327 6.46 2.15 19.00
CA ILE A 327 7.38 2.42 17.91
C ILE A 327 8.82 2.39 18.42
N ARG A 328 9.75 2.02 17.55
CA ARG A 328 11.20 2.21 17.76
C ARG A 328 11.86 2.74 16.50
N ILE A 329 12.95 3.47 16.65
CA ILE A 329 13.78 3.91 15.54
C ILE A 329 15.15 3.24 15.67
N LEU A 330 15.53 2.46 14.64
CA LEU A 330 16.84 1.84 14.54
C LEU A 330 17.73 2.61 13.58
N GLY A 331 18.88 3.05 14.06
CA GLY A 331 19.94 3.64 13.24
C GLY A 331 21.09 2.68 13.02
N ARG A 332 21.87 2.96 11.98
CA ARG A 332 23.12 2.27 11.72
C ARG A 332 24.14 3.25 11.16
N ASN A 333 25.24 3.44 11.90
CA ASN A 333 26.18 4.53 11.62
C ASN A 333 27.35 4.13 10.72
N THR A 334 27.56 2.82 10.49
CA THR A 334 28.65 2.28 9.64
C THR A 334 28.23 0.98 8.94
N VAL A 335 28.96 0.59 7.89
CA VAL A 335 28.69 -0.65 7.10
C VAL A 335 28.95 -1.92 7.91
N GLU A 336 29.83 -1.87 8.90
CA GLU A 336 30.21 -2.98 9.78
C GLU A 336 29.55 -2.91 11.16
N GLY A 337 28.84 -1.82 11.46
CA GLY A 337 28.19 -1.59 12.75
C GLY A 337 26.92 -2.41 12.94
N LEU A 338 26.55 -2.61 14.20
CA LEU A 338 25.24 -3.12 14.60
C LEU A 338 24.19 -2.00 14.50
N PHE A 339 22.91 -2.39 14.55
CA PHE A 339 21.82 -1.45 14.76
C PHE A 339 21.86 -0.86 16.18
N GLU A 340 21.45 0.39 16.32
CA GLU A 340 21.35 1.10 17.58
C GLU A 340 19.94 1.66 17.74
N ILE A 341 19.39 1.66 18.96
CA ILE A 341 18.13 2.34 19.25
C ILE A 341 18.41 3.84 19.34
N ILE A 342 17.75 4.62 18.48
CA ILE A 342 17.79 6.09 18.53
C ILE A 342 16.64 6.63 19.38
N GLN A 343 15.46 5.99 19.31
CA GLN A 343 14.27 6.36 20.06
C GLN A 343 13.38 5.16 20.36
#